data_AF-A0A3C0L0P5-F1
#
_entry.id   AF-A0A3C0L0P5-F1
#
_cell.length_a   1.000
_cell.length_b   1.000
_cell.length_c   1.000
_cell.angle_alpha   90.00
_cell.angle_beta   90.00
_cell.angle_gamma   90.00
#
_symmetry.space_group_name_H-M   'P 1'
#
loop_
_entity.id
_entity.type
_entity.pdbx_description
1 polymer ?
#
loop_
_entity_poly.entity_id
_entity_poly.type
_entity_poly.pdbx_seq_one_letter_code
_entity_poly.pdbx_strand_id
1 'polypeptide(L)' 'MSQFDNLLADKEPQAYALVRIVTGFLFIWHGAQKLFNFPVDFPYPLSPLMYTAGVIELVGGLLVMRAGPKIL' A
#
# COMPACT_ATOMS: atom_id res chain seq x y z
N MET A 1 6.14 19.33 27.56
CA MET A 1 6.15 18.28 26.52
C MET A 1 7.01 17.13 26.99
N SER A 2 6.58 15.90 26.71
CA SER A 2 7.36 14.69 26.97
C SER A 2 8.54 14.59 25.98
N GLN A 3 9.60 13.85 26.34
CA GLN A 3 10.74 13.59 25.45
C GLN A 3 10.30 12.98 24.10
N PHE A 4 9.21 12.21 24.10
CA PHE A 4 8.60 11.62 22.91
C PHE A 4 8.01 12.68 21.97
N ASP A 5 7.36 13.72 22.51
CA ASP A 5 6.74 14.78 21.70
C ASP A 5 7.80 15.55 20.90
N ASN A 6 8.96 15.82 21.51
CA ASN A 6 10.07 16.50 20.86
C ASN A 6 10.73 15.65 19.76
N LEU A 7 10.69 14.31 19.86
CA LEU A 7 11.23 13.40 18.84
C LEU A 7 10.32 13.29 17.60
N LEU A 8 9.02 13.46 17.80
CA LEU A 8 7.99 13.31 16.77
C LEU A 8 7.62 14.63 16.09
N ALA A 9 7.92 15.77 16.72
CA ALA A 9 7.56 17.11 16.24
C ALA A 9 7.90 17.35 14.76
N ASP A 10 9.02 16.80 14.29
CA ASP A 10 9.53 17.02 12.93
C ASP A 10 9.42 15.77 12.03
N LYS A 11 8.69 14.72 12.46
CA LYS A 11 8.60 13.43 11.74
C LYS A 11 7.32 13.21 10.95
N GLU A 12 6.44 14.21 10.91
CA GLU A 12 5.17 14.17 10.17
C GLU A 12 5.33 13.75 8.70
N PRO A 13 6.24 14.34 7.89
CA PRO A 13 6.34 13.97 6.47
C PRO A 13 6.90 12.55 6.28
N GLN A 14 7.79 12.09 7.17
CA GLN A 14 8.33 10.72 7.14
C GLN A 14 7.27 9.70 7.55
N ALA A 15 6.48 9.98 8.60
CA ALA A 15 5.39 9.14 9.05
C ALA A 15 4.31 9.02 7.95
N TYR A 16 3.98 10.14 7.31
CA TYR A 16 3.05 10.18 6.19
C TYR A 16 3.54 9.37 4.98
N ALA A 17 4.81 9.54 4.59
CA ALA A 17 5.43 8.75 3.53
C ALA A 17 5.43 7.25 3.85
N LEU A 18 5.76 6.89 5.10
CA LEU A 18 5.79 5.50 5.56
C LEU A 18 4.40 4.86 5.47
N VAL A 19 3.35 5.53 5.95
CA VAL A 19 1.98 5.02 5.86
C VAL A 19 1.60 4.76 4.41
N ARG A 20 1.91 5.69 3.49
CA ARG A 20 1.64 5.50 2.06
C ARG A 20 2.37 4.31 1.46
N ILE A 21 3.66 4.16 1.78
CA ILE A 21 4.46 3.04 1.28
C ILE A 21 3.89 1.71 1.79
N VAL A 22 3.60 1.61 3.09
CA VAL A 22 3.07 0.38 3.69
C VAL A 22 1.68 0.06 3.13
N THR A 23 0.78 1.04 3.07
CA THR A 23 -0.57 0.83 2.50
C THR A 23 -0.47 0.41 1.04
N GLY A 24 0.27 1.14 0.20
CA GLY A 24 0.40 0.81 -1.21
C GLY A 24 1.03 -0.57 -1.44
N PHE A 25 2.04 -0.93 -0.66
CA PHE A 25 2.65 -2.26 -0.69
C PHE A 25 1.65 -3.37 -0.36
N LEU A 26 0.84 -3.22 0.68
CA LEU A 26 -0.16 -4.22 1.06
C LEU A 26 -1.22 -4.42 -0.04
N PHE A 27 -1.64 -3.35 -0.69
CA PHE A 27 -2.55 -3.43 -1.85
C PHE A 27 -1.90 -4.16 -3.03
N ILE A 28 -0.65 -3.83 -3.37
CA ILE A 28 0.09 -4.54 -4.43
C ILE A 28 0.22 -6.02 -4.09
N TRP A 29 0.52 -6.36 -2.85
CA TRP A 29 0.63 -7.74 -2.39
C TRP A 29 -0.68 -8.51 -2.61
N HIS A 30 -1.82 -7.94 -2.20
CA HIS A 30 -3.12 -8.58 -2.40
C HIS A 30 -3.51 -8.68 -3.88
N GLY A 31 -3.21 -7.66 -4.68
CA GLY A 31 -3.43 -7.71 -6.12
C GLY A 31 -2.57 -8.78 -6.80
N ALA A 32 -1.31 -8.91 -6.38
CA ALA A 32 -0.40 -9.95 -6.87
C ALA A 32 -0.88 -11.35 -6.49
N GLN A 33 -1.47 -11.51 -5.31
CA GLN A 33 -2.07 -12.77 -4.90
C GLN A 33 -3.22 -13.17 -5.85
N LYS A 34 -4.09 -12.21 -6.19
CA LYS A 34 -5.27 -12.46 -7.06
C LYS A 34 -4.89 -12.70 -8.52
N LEU A 35 -3.93 -11.96 -9.06
CA LEU A 35 -3.61 -11.99 -10.50
C LEU A 35 -2.47 -12.91 -10.86
N PHE A 36 -1.49 -13.07 -9.96
CA PHE A 36 -0.24 -13.77 -10.23
C PHE A 36 0.00 -14.96 -9.28
N ASN A 37 -0.90 -15.21 -8.32
CA ASN A 37 -0.75 -16.26 -7.30
C ASN A 37 0.60 -16.17 -6.55
N PHE A 38 1.03 -14.93 -6.28
CA PHE A 38 2.29 -14.66 -5.60
C PHE A 38 2.05 -13.70 -4.42
N PRO A 39 2.69 -13.89 -3.25
CA PRO A 39 3.65 -14.95 -2.88
C PRO A 39 3.01 -16.26 -2.39
N VAL A 40 1.69 -16.30 -2.23
CA VAL A 40 0.90 -17.51 -1.92
C VAL A 40 -0.26 -17.55 -2.89
N ASP A 41 -0.72 -18.73 -3.26
CA ASP A 41 -1.87 -18.89 -4.15
C ASP A 41 -3.14 -18.25 -3.54
N PHE A 42 -4.00 -17.70 -4.39
CA PHE A 42 -5.31 -17.24 -3.94
C PHE A 42 -6.25 -18.44 -3.73
N PRO A 43 -6.78 -18.67 -2.52
CA PRO A 43 -7.44 -19.93 -2.18
C PRO A 43 -8.87 -20.09 -2.74
N TYR A 44 -9.43 -19.05 -3.38
CA TYR A 44 -10.80 -19.05 -3.88
C TYR A 44 -10.85 -18.98 -5.40
N PRO A 45 -11.92 -19.49 -6.04
CA PRO A 45 -12.14 -19.30 -7.47
C PRO A 45 -12.20 -17.81 -7.83
N LEU A 46 -11.43 -17.41 -8.84
CA LEU A 46 -11.42 -16.04 -9.33
C LEU A 46 -12.72 -15.73 -10.08
N SER A 47 -13.59 -14.96 -9.44
CA SER A 47 -14.76 -14.36 -10.09
C SER A 47 -14.34 -13.14 -10.92
N PRO A 48 -15.16 -12.70 -11.91
CA PRO A 48 -14.89 -11.46 -12.66
C PRO A 48 -14.71 -10.23 -11.74
N LEU A 49 -15.43 -10.20 -10.62
CA LEU A 49 -15.26 -9.17 -9.59
C LEU A 49 -13.88 -9.23 -8.93
N MET A 50 -13.38 -10.43 -8.60
CA MET A 50 -12.06 -10.60 -8.01
C MET A 50 -10.92 -10.26 -8.98
N TYR A 51 -11.08 -10.56 -10.28
CA TYR A 51 -10.13 -10.09 -11.30
C TYR A 51 -10.07 -8.57 -11.35
N THR A 52 -11.24 -7.91 -11.35
CA THR A 52 -11.32 -6.45 -11.36
C THR A 52 -10.71 -5.85 -10.10
N ALA A 53 -11.01 -6.45 -8.93
CA ALA A 53 -10.40 -6.08 -7.66
C ALA A 53 -8.88 -6.23 -7.70
N GLY A 54 -8.35 -7.34 -8.22
CA GLY A 54 -6.90 -7.56 -8.33
C GLY A 54 -6.21 -6.48 -9.16
N VAL A 55 -6.82 -6.05 -10.28
CA VAL A 55 -6.28 -4.95 -11.11
C VAL A 55 -6.30 -3.62 -10.36
N ILE A 56 -7.41 -3.31 -9.67
CA ILE A 56 -7.54 -2.08 -8.87
C ILE A 56 -6.55 -2.06 -7.72
N GLU A 57 -6.33 -3.20 -7.04
CA GLU A 57 -5.39 -3.32 -5.93
C GLU A 57 -3.94 -3.14 -6.40
N LEU A 58 -3.57 -3.70 -7.54
CA LEU A 58 -2.22 -3.56 -8.10
C LEU A 58 -1.94 -2.13 -8.58
N VAL A 59 -2.82 -1.59 -9.42
CA VAL A 59 -2.64 -0.25 -9.99
C VAL A 59 -2.85 0.82 -8.91
N GLY A 60 -3.91 0.68 -8.12
CA GLY A 60 -4.23 1.58 -7.01
C GLY A 60 -3.16 1.55 -5.92
N GLY A 61 -2.65 0.37 -5.55
CA GLY A 61 -1.55 0.25 -4.61
C GLY A 61 -0.27 0.91 -5.09
N LEU A 62 0.08 0.75 -6.37
CA LEU A 62 1.22 1.45 -6.99
C LEU A 62 1.04 2.97 -6.99
N LEU A 63 -0.18 3.45 -7.29
CA LEU A 63 -0.49 4.87 -7.25
C LEU A 63 -0.41 5.42 -5.83
N VAL A 64 -0.95 4.73 -4.82
CA VAL A 64 -0.88 5.15 -3.41
C VAL A 64 0.57 5.20 -2.91
N MET A 65 1.38 4.20 -3.27
CA MET A 65 2.79 4.14 -2.91
C MET A 65 3.60 5.27 -3.56
N ARG A 66 3.34 5.56 -4.85
CA ARG A 66 4.13 6.52 -5.63
C ARG A 66 3.65 7.96 -5.47
N ALA A 67 2.36 8.18 -5.28
CA ALA A 67 1.77 9.50 -5.09
C ALA A 67 2.15 10.03 -3.71
N GLY A 68 3.42 10.39 -3.52
CA GLY A 68 3.86 11.28 -2.47
C GLY A 68 3.42 12.71 -2.79
N PRO A 69 3.17 13.55 -1.77
CA PRO A 69 3.13 14.99 -2.01
C PRO A 69 4.48 15.39 -2.59
N LYS A 70 4.52 16.46 -3.38
CA LYS A 70 5.77 17.03 -3.91
C LYS A 70 6.61 17.56 -2.73
N ILE A 71 7.30 16.68 -2.04
CA ILE A 71 8.24 16.99 -0.96
C ILE A 71 9.65 16.67 -1.49
N LEU A 72 10.03 17.42 -2.52
CA LEU A 72 11.39 17.70 -2.96
C LEU A 72 11.43 19.19 -3.30
#